data_AF-A0A1M7CJ08-F1
#
_entry.id   AF-A0A1M7CJ08-F1
#
_cell.length_a   1.000
_cell.length_b   1.000
_cell.length_c   1.000
_cell.angle_alpha   90.00
_cell.angle_beta   90.00
_cell.angle_gamma   90.00
#
_symmetry.space_group_name_H-M   'P 1'
#
loop_
_entity.id
_entity.type
_entity.pdbx_description
1 polymer ?
#
loop_
_entity_poly.entity_id
_entity_poly.type
_entity_poly.pdbx_seq_one_letter_code
_entity_poly.pdbx_strand_id
1 'polypeptide(L)'
;MSENSDPFRAEVLLSLSMIAGALSHLNELVDEKTVTIEQELRERVAESEKLIDQIRAETRTAQDELKRLMEEERFETGEIVAEWKATRRTSKLHARADRCERFATTAIEIAVLAMEEAKRAVLCALLTRKETISIQVRRSGDGPS
;
A
#
# COMPACT_ATOMS: atom_id res chain seq x y z
N MET A 1 21.76 -0.89 -28.85
CA MET A 1 21.98 -0.47 -27.46
C MET A 1 20.63 -0.51 -26.79
N SER A 2 20.30 -1.58 -26.08
CA SER A 2 18.99 -1.72 -25.43
C SER A 2 18.94 -0.82 -24.20
N GLU A 3 17.86 -0.06 -24.06
CA GLU A 3 17.48 0.54 -22.79
C GLU A 3 17.26 -0.59 -21.78
N ASN A 4 18.32 -0.99 -21.07
CA ASN A 4 18.16 -1.75 -19.84
C ASN A 4 17.51 -0.79 -18.84
N SER A 5 16.18 -0.76 -18.82
CA SER A 5 15.43 -0.19 -17.72
C SER A 5 15.92 -0.86 -16.44
N ASP A 6 16.51 -0.07 -15.54
CA ASP A 6 16.86 -0.50 -14.19
C ASP A 6 15.62 -1.17 -13.54
N PRO A 7 15.64 -2.48 -13.28
CA PRO A 7 14.47 -3.23 -12.83
C PRO A 7 13.95 -2.71 -11.50
N PHE A 8 14.85 -2.32 -10.59
CA PHE A 8 14.50 -1.69 -9.31
C PHE A 8 13.70 -0.41 -9.54
N ARG A 9 14.18 0.46 -10.44
CA ARG A 9 13.49 1.72 -10.76
C ARG A 9 12.11 1.49 -11.36
N ALA A 10 11.96 0.52 -12.25
CA ALA A 10 10.68 0.21 -12.88
C ALA A 10 9.65 -0.26 -11.85
N GLU A 11 10.06 -1.15 -10.94
CA GLU A 11 9.22 -1.67 -9.87
C GLU A 11 8.79 -0.56 -8.88
N VAL A 12 9.74 0.27 -8.43
CA VAL A 12 9.45 1.40 -7.55
C VAL A 12 8.45 2.37 -8.19
N LEU A 13 8.63 2.70 -9.48
CA LEU A 13 7.73 3.61 -10.18
C LEU A 13 6.31 3.04 -10.31
N LEU A 14 6.20 1.74 -10.63
CA LEU A 14 4.91 1.07 -10.70
C LEU A 14 4.19 1.14 -9.34
N SER A 15 4.88 0.79 -8.27
CA SER A 15 4.28 0.75 -6.93
C SER A 15 3.93 2.14 -6.39
N LEU A 16 4.75 3.16 -6.66
CA LEU A 16 4.41 4.55 -6.35
C LEU A 16 3.18 5.03 -7.12
N SER A 17 3.03 4.62 -8.39
CA SER A 17 1.83 4.93 -9.17
C SER A 17 0.58 4.27 -8.58
N MET A 18 0.69 3.04 -8.08
CA MET A 18 -0.43 2.36 -7.40
C MET A 18 -0.84 3.12 -6.13
N ILE A 19 0.13 3.53 -5.29
CA ILE A 19 -0.14 4.32 -4.09
C ILE A 19 -0.79 5.66 -4.44
N ALA A 20 -0.26 6.37 -5.44
CA ALA A 20 -0.81 7.65 -5.87
C ALA A 20 -2.26 7.53 -6.38
N GLY A 21 -2.56 6.48 -7.15
CA GLY A 21 -3.92 6.18 -7.60
C GLY A 21 -4.88 5.88 -6.45
N ALA A 22 -4.46 5.02 -5.51
CA ALA A 22 -5.24 4.72 -4.32
C ALA A 22 -5.53 5.96 -3.47
N LEU A 23 -4.53 6.84 -3.30
CA LEU A 23 -4.68 8.10 -2.56
C LEU A 23 -5.62 9.08 -3.28
N SER A 24 -5.53 9.22 -4.60
CA SER A 24 -6.44 10.07 -5.38
C SER A 24 -7.88 9.62 -5.19
N HIS A 25 -8.14 8.32 -5.36
CA HIS A 25 -9.48 7.76 -5.15
C HIS A 25 -9.98 7.95 -3.72
N LEU A 26 -9.10 7.80 -2.72
CA LEU A 26 -9.47 8.04 -1.33
C LEU A 26 -9.83 9.51 -1.09
N ASN A 27 -9.08 10.45 -1.65
CA ASN A 27 -9.40 11.88 -1.57
C ASN A 27 -10.74 12.19 -2.23
N GLU A 28 -11.01 11.63 -3.41
CA GLU A 28 -12.30 11.77 -4.09
C GLU A 28 -13.46 11.24 -3.24
N LEU A 29 -13.31 10.05 -2.64
CA LEU A 29 -14.31 9.46 -1.75
C LEU A 29 -14.60 10.30 -0.50
N VAL A 30 -13.61 11.05 -0.01
CA VAL A 30 -13.73 11.89 1.20
C VAL A 30 -14.25 13.30 0.86
N ASP A 31 -13.80 13.88 -0.26
CA ASP A 31 -14.15 15.23 -0.68
C ASP A 31 -15.54 15.31 -1.33
N GLU A 32 -15.98 14.24 -1.98
CA GLU A 32 -17.26 14.26 -2.65
C GLU A 32 -18.46 14.36 -1.67
N LYS A 33 -19.35 15.32 -1.97
CA LYS A 33 -20.78 15.26 -1.58
C LYS A 33 -21.55 14.19 -2.36
N THR A 34 -20.88 13.23 -3.01
CA THR A 34 -21.56 12.28 -3.88
C THR A 34 -22.42 11.37 -3.04
N VAL A 35 -23.70 11.39 -3.38
CA VAL A 35 -24.59 10.30 -3.04
C VAL A 35 -24.22 9.16 -3.98
N THR A 36 -23.07 8.50 -3.73
CA THR A 36 -22.79 7.18 -4.32
C THR A 36 -23.94 6.28 -3.89
N ILE A 37 -24.62 5.63 -4.83
CA ILE A 37 -25.71 4.71 -4.45
C ILE A 37 -25.10 3.51 -3.74
N GLU A 38 -25.86 2.91 -2.81
CA GLU A 38 -25.40 1.79 -1.98
C GLU A 38 -24.78 0.65 -2.80
N GLN A 39 -25.35 0.38 -3.98
CA GLN A 39 -24.86 -0.64 -4.91
C GLN A 39 -23.44 -0.35 -5.43
N GLU A 40 -23.17 0.89 -5.83
CA GLU A 40 -21.85 1.28 -6.34
C GLU A 40 -20.78 1.20 -5.24
N LEU A 41 -21.14 1.54 -4.00
CA LEU A 41 -20.22 1.35 -2.86
C LEU A 41 -19.91 -0.13 -2.62
N ARG A 42 -20.90 -1.03 -2.74
CA ARG A 42 -20.68 -2.48 -2.63
C ARG A 42 -19.75 -2.99 -3.72
N GLU A 43 -19.93 -2.53 -4.96
CA GLU A 43 -19.07 -2.90 -6.08
C GLU A 43 -17.61 -2.46 -5.83
N ARG A 44 -17.41 -1.21 -5.41
CA ARG A 44 -16.07 -0.69 -5.07
C ARG A 44 -15.42 -1.41 -3.89
N VAL A 45 -16.20 -1.81 -2.87
CA VAL A 45 -15.70 -2.64 -1.76
C VAL A 45 -15.21 -3.98 -2.30
N ALA A 46 -16.00 -4.66 -3.13
CA ALA A 46 -15.65 -5.97 -3.68
C ALA A 46 -14.41 -5.91 -4.58
N GLU A 47 -14.27 -4.85 -5.41
CA GLU A 47 -13.08 -4.61 -6.21
C GLU A 47 -11.84 -4.42 -5.34
N SER A 48 -11.96 -3.61 -4.27
CA SER A 48 -10.86 -3.38 -3.35
C SER A 48 -10.47 -4.65 -2.58
N GLU A 49 -11.43 -5.48 -2.19
CA GLU A 49 -11.17 -6.77 -1.53
C GLU A 49 -10.40 -7.72 -2.45
N LYS A 50 -10.79 -7.83 -3.72
CA LYS A 50 -10.09 -8.65 -4.70
C LYS A 50 -8.64 -8.20 -4.88
N LEU A 51 -8.40 -6.89 -4.95
CA LEU A 51 -7.06 -6.33 -5.10
C LEU A 51 -6.21 -6.56 -3.83
N ILE A 52 -6.79 -6.37 -2.64
CA ILE A 52 -6.14 -6.66 -1.36
C ILE A 52 -5.75 -8.14 -1.28
N ASP A 53 -6.62 -9.07 -1.67
CA ASP A 53 -6.31 -10.50 -1.60
C ASP A 53 -5.18 -10.88 -2.56
N GLN A 54 -5.12 -10.25 -3.73
CA GLN A 54 -4.01 -10.42 -4.67
C GLN A 54 -2.69 -9.93 -4.06
N ILE A 55 -2.67 -8.71 -3.51
CA ILE A 55 -1.46 -8.09 -2.95
C ILE A 55 -1.02 -8.81 -1.66
N ARG A 56 -1.97 -9.17 -0.78
CA ARG A 56 -1.68 -9.75 0.53
C ARG A 56 -0.94 -11.10 0.44
N ALA A 57 -1.19 -11.87 -0.62
CA ALA A 57 -0.45 -13.11 -0.86
C ALA A 57 1.06 -12.84 -1.03
N GLU A 58 1.40 -11.74 -1.70
CA GLU A 58 2.77 -11.30 -1.97
C GLU A 58 3.39 -10.62 -0.72
N THR A 59 2.61 -9.82 0.03
CA THR A 59 3.11 -9.01 1.16
C THR A 59 3.37 -9.80 2.45
N ARG A 60 2.80 -11.00 2.66
CA ARG A 60 3.06 -11.76 3.90
C ARG A 60 4.54 -12.08 4.09
N THR A 61 5.22 -12.47 3.02
CA THR A 61 6.67 -12.72 3.04
C THR A 61 7.45 -11.41 3.19
N ALA A 62 6.94 -10.31 2.64
CA ALA A 62 7.56 -8.99 2.72
C ALA A 62 7.68 -8.47 4.16
N GLN A 63 6.69 -8.71 5.04
CA GLN A 63 6.76 -8.23 6.42
C GLN A 63 7.88 -8.88 7.24
N ASP A 64 8.09 -10.19 7.07
CA ASP A 64 9.17 -10.90 7.76
C ASP A 64 10.54 -10.56 7.15
N GLU A 65 10.60 -10.40 5.83
CA GLU A 65 11.79 -9.94 5.13
C GLU A 65 12.19 -8.52 5.58
N LEU A 66 11.24 -7.59 5.71
CA LEU A 66 11.54 -6.23 6.16
C LEU A 66 12.17 -6.23 7.56
N LYS A 67 11.66 -7.04 8.49
CA LYS A 67 12.25 -7.17 9.84
C LYS A 67 13.69 -7.69 9.77
N ARG A 68 13.94 -8.73 8.96
CA ARG A 68 15.28 -9.27 8.74
C ARG A 68 16.23 -8.20 8.17
N LEU A 69 15.77 -7.43 7.18
CA LEU A 69 16.56 -6.37 6.56
C LEU A 69 16.87 -5.22 7.54
N MET A 70 15.93 -4.85 8.41
CA MET A 70 16.15 -3.86 9.47
C MET A 70 17.21 -4.32 10.48
N GLU A 71 17.19 -5.60 10.86
CA GLU A 71 18.19 -6.18 11.74
C GLU A 71 19.58 -6.17 11.09
N GLU A 72 19.66 -6.54 9.81
CA GLU A 72 20.92 -6.52 9.05
C GLU A 72 21.47 -5.10 8.88
N GLU A 73 20.63 -4.11 8.61
CA GLU A 73 21.05 -2.71 8.50
C GLU A 73 21.65 -2.18 9.82
N ARG A 74 21.12 -2.63 10.97
CA ARG A 74 21.61 -2.20 12.29
C ARG A 74 23.09 -2.50 12.52
N PHE A 75 23.61 -3.57 11.91
CA PHE A 75 25.02 -3.96 12.05
C PHE A 75 25.94 -3.20 11.07
N GLU A 76 25.40 -2.46 10.10
CA GLU A 76 26.18 -1.70 9.14
C GLU A 76 26.28 -0.23 9.51
N THR A 77 27.00 0.04 10.60
CA THR A 77 27.22 1.41 11.08
C THR A 77 27.99 2.26 10.07
N GLY A 78 27.89 3.59 10.20
CA GLY A 78 28.62 4.52 9.35
C GLY A 78 30.14 4.29 9.34
N GLU A 79 30.71 3.89 10.48
CA GLU A 79 32.14 3.56 10.62
C GLU A 79 32.51 2.31 9.82
N ILE A 80 31.71 1.25 9.91
CA ILE A 80 31.91 0.00 9.17
C ILE A 80 31.82 0.26 7.66
N VAL A 81 30.83 1.05 7.22
CA VAL A 81 30.69 1.40 5.80
C VAL A 81 31.83 2.31 5.33
N ALA A 82 32.31 3.23 6.18
CA ALA A 82 33.47 4.07 5.87
C ALA A 82 34.75 3.22 5.71
N GLU A 83 34.96 2.23 6.57
CA GLU A 83 36.05 1.27 6.43
C GLU A 83 35.97 0.50 5.11
N TRP A 84 34.78 0.02 4.74
CA TRP A 84 34.59 -0.70 3.47
C TRP A 84 34.90 0.17 2.26
N LYS A 85 34.54 1.45 2.29
CA LYS A 85 34.88 2.43 1.24
C LYS A 85 36.38 2.69 1.18
N ALA A 86 37.00 2.97 2.33
CA ALA A 86 38.44 3.23 2.43
C ALA A 86 39.28 2.04 1.96
N THR A 87 38.84 0.81 2.29
CA THR A 87 39.53 -0.43 1.93
C THR A 87 39.03 -1.08 0.63
N ARG A 88 38.17 -0.37 -0.13
CA ARG A 88 37.59 -0.81 -1.41
C ARG A 88 37.00 -2.22 -1.37
N ARG A 89 36.26 -2.55 -0.31
CA ARG A 89 35.52 -3.82 -0.17
C ARG A 89 34.27 -3.82 -1.07
N THR A 90 34.49 -3.83 -2.37
CA THR A 90 33.42 -3.70 -3.39
C THR A 90 32.32 -4.74 -3.23
N SER A 91 32.64 -5.98 -2.89
CA SER A 91 31.64 -7.03 -2.63
C SER A 91 30.69 -6.68 -1.48
N LYS A 92 31.20 -6.11 -0.39
CA LYS A 92 30.37 -5.65 0.74
C LYS A 92 29.51 -4.44 0.37
N LEU A 93 30.07 -3.53 -0.43
CA LEU A 93 29.35 -2.35 -0.91
C LEU A 93 28.22 -2.72 -1.88
N HIS A 94 28.43 -3.71 -2.77
CA HIS A 94 27.38 -4.26 -3.63
C HIS A 94 26.29 -4.97 -2.81
N ALA A 95 26.67 -5.87 -1.90
CA ALA A 95 25.70 -6.53 -1.03
C ALA A 95 24.86 -5.53 -0.20
N ARG A 96 25.48 -4.42 0.24
CA ARG A 96 24.76 -3.32 0.89
C ARG A 96 23.77 -2.65 -0.06
N ALA A 97 24.18 -2.34 -1.30
CA ALA A 97 23.29 -1.74 -2.29
C ALA A 97 22.07 -2.65 -2.57
N ASP A 98 22.30 -3.93 -2.87
CA ASP A 98 21.25 -4.92 -3.12
C ASP A 98 20.28 -5.05 -1.93
N ARG A 99 20.80 -4.92 -0.71
CA ARG A 99 19.96 -4.96 0.49
C ARG A 99 19.15 -3.67 0.68
N CYS A 100 19.73 -2.50 0.41
CA CYS A 100 19.01 -1.23 0.44
C CYS A 100 17.89 -1.20 -0.62
N GLU A 101 18.15 -1.73 -1.82
CA GLU A 101 17.13 -1.86 -2.87
C GLU A 101 15.99 -2.78 -2.43
N ARG A 102 16.31 -3.98 -1.92
CA ARG A 102 15.30 -4.90 -1.37
C ARG A 102 14.51 -4.28 -0.21
N PHE A 103 15.17 -3.56 0.68
CA PHE A 103 14.48 -2.86 1.77
C PHE A 103 13.45 -1.88 1.21
N ALA A 104 13.83 -1.08 0.23
CA ALA A 104 12.95 -0.09 -0.38
C ALA A 104 11.76 -0.75 -1.08
N THR A 105 11.98 -1.77 -1.91
CA THR A 105 10.88 -2.48 -2.60
C THR A 105 9.94 -3.15 -1.63
N THR A 106 10.46 -3.92 -0.67
CA THR A 106 9.67 -4.58 0.38
C THR A 106 8.84 -3.58 1.21
N ALA A 107 9.42 -2.44 1.60
CA ALA A 107 8.69 -1.41 2.34
C ALA A 107 7.57 -0.78 1.50
N ILE A 108 7.81 -0.58 0.20
CA ILE A 108 6.81 -0.04 -0.73
C ILE A 108 5.67 -1.03 -0.97
N GLU A 109 5.95 -2.33 -1.15
CA GLU A 109 4.92 -3.38 -1.26
C GLU A 109 3.98 -3.38 -0.06
N ILE A 110 4.53 -3.25 1.15
CA ILE A 110 3.75 -3.14 2.39
C ILE A 110 2.90 -1.85 2.38
N ALA A 111 3.44 -0.74 1.90
CA ALA A 111 2.71 0.53 1.79
C ALA A 111 1.56 0.45 0.78
N VAL A 112 1.73 -0.24 -0.34
CA VAL A 112 0.67 -0.49 -1.34
C VAL A 112 -0.49 -1.24 -0.69
N LEU A 113 -0.21 -2.34 0.02
CA LEU A 113 -1.25 -3.10 0.74
C LEU A 113 -1.97 -2.21 1.77
N ALA A 114 -1.22 -1.50 2.60
CA ALA A 114 -1.80 -0.64 3.63
C ALA A 114 -2.71 0.43 3.04
N MET A 115 -2.36 0.97 1.86
CA MET A 115 -3.17 1.99 1.21
C MET A 115 -4.46 1.45 0.61
N GLU A 116 -4.41 0.27 0.02
CA GLU A 116 -5.59 -0.43 -0.45
C GLU A 116 -6.52 -0.83 0.72
N GLU A 117 -5.96 -1.29 1.84
CA GLU A 117 -6.73 -1.58 3.05
C GLU A 117 -7.40 -0.33 3.64
N ALA A 118 -6.72 0.82 3.62
CA ALA A 118 -7.29 2.10 4.04
C ALA A 118 -8.45 2.54 3.13
N LYS A 119 -8.28 2.43 1.81
CA LYS A 119 -9.34 2.72 0.82
C LYS A 119 -10.58 1.87 1.08
N ARG A 120 -10.42 0.54 1.25
CA ARG A 120 -11.52 -0.36 1.59
C ARG A 120 -12.22 0.05 2.88
N ALA A 121 -11.47 0.38 3.93
CA ALA A 121 -12.04 0.78 5.22
C ALA A 121 -12.92 2.04 5.09
N VAL A 122 -12.49 3.04 4.32
CA VAL A 122 -13.30 4.24 4.02
C VAL A 122 -14.58 3.87 3.27
N LEU A 123 -14.49 3.06 2.22
CA LEU A 123 -15.65 2.59 1.46
C LEU A 123 -16.67 1.86 2.35
N CYS A 124 -16.21 0.94 3.21
CA CYS A 124 -17.06 0.25 4.17
C CYS A 124 -17.75 1.23 5.13
N ALA A 125 -17.02 2.21 5.67
CA ALA A 125 -17.59 3.21 6.57
C ALA A 125 -18.70 4.04 5.89
N LEU A 126 -18.49 4.43 4.63
CA LEU A 126 -19.49 5.15 3.83
C LEU A 126 -20.73 4.28 3.56
N LEU A 127 -20.54 3.01 3.20
CA LEU A 127 -21.62 2.05 2.96
C LEU A 127 -22.46 1.85 4.22
N THR A 128 -21.83 1.54 5.35
CA THR A 128 -22.52 1.33 6.64
C THR A 128 -23.32 2.56 7.06
N ARG A 129 -22.79 3.77 6.83
CA ARG A 129 -23.51 5.01 7.12
C ARG A 129 -24.77 5.16 6.28
N LYS A 130 -24.70 4.84 4.98
CA LYS A 130 -25.86 4.89 4.09
C LYS A 130 -26.91 3.85 4.44
N GLU A 131 -26.51 2.60 4.67
CA GLU A 131 -27.42 1.54 5.11
C GLU A 131 -28.17 1.95 6.40
N THR A 132 -27.45 2.56 7.34
CA THR A 132 -28.04 3.08 8.59
C THR A 132 -29.08 4.16 8.33
N ILE A 133 -28.79 5.14 7.46
CA ILE A 133 -29.72 6.22 7.10
C ILE A 133 -30.96 5.62 6.41
N SER A 134 -30.78 4.70 5.46
CA SER A 134 -31.87 4.02 4.74
C SER A 134 -32.83 3.31 5.71
N ILE A 135 -32.30 2.65 6.74
CA ILE A 135 -33.11 1.98 7.76
C ILE A 135 -33.87 2.99 8.64
N GLN A 136 -33.23 4.10 9.01
CA GLN A 136 -33.87 5.16 9.82
C GLN A 136 -35.05 5.81 9.09
N VAL A 137 -34.87 6.16 7.81
CA VAL A 137 -35.93 6.78 6.99
C VAL A 137 -37.15 5.85 6.86
N ARG A 138 -36.94 4.54 6.64
CA ARG A 138 -38.05 3.57 6.58
C ARG A 138 -38.84 3.52 7.89
N ARG A 139 -38.17 3.53 9.05
CA ARG A 139 -38.84 3.52 10.36
C ARG A 139 -39.66 4.77 10.64
N SER A 140 -39.26 5.93 10.11
CA SER A 140 -40.01 7.18 10.27
C SER A 140 -41.23 7.29 9.35
N GLY A 141 -41.28 6.53 8.24
CA GLY A 141 -42.41 6.50 7.31
C GLY A 141 -43.55 5.55 7.71
N ASP A 142 -43.27 4.55 8.57
CA ASP A 142 -44.24 3.55 9.04
C ASP A 142 -44.89 3.91 10.41
N GLY A 143 -44.85 5.18 10.83
CA GLY A 143 -45.53 5.62 12.05
C GLY A 143 -47.07 5.57 11.89
N PRO A 144 -47.83 5.12 12.91
CA PRO A 144 -49.27 4.94 12.77
C PRO A 144 -49.93 6.31 12.56
N SER A 145 -50.66 6.45 11.46
CA SER A 145 -51.56 7.58 11.18
C SER A 145 -52.81 7.53 12.06
#